data_AF-A0A9W8QW16-F1
#
_entry.id   AF-A0A9W8QW16-F1
#
_cell.length_a   1.000
_cell.length_b   1.000
_cell.length_c   1.000
_cell.angle_alpha   90.00
_cell.angle_beta   90.00
_cell.angle_gamma   90.00
#
_symmetry.space_group_name_H-M   'P 1'
#
loop_
_entity.id
_entity.type
_entity.pdbx_description
1 polymer ?
#
loop_
_entity_poly.entity_id
_entity_poly.type
_entity_poly.pdbx_seq_one_letter_code
_entity_poly.pdbx_strand_id
1 'polypeptide(L)'
;MAIKFAKLQGRVYDRLYSAVARNAQPGQQAETIKLFSAELQSWYAELCEIDSTQMKQPQVFELSQKSWDIMYYSTMTLILIKAPTTEEEAGVSQACLQAARAGLRCHLACFSSYQTADSPGLVSEGEYASWVLHQSSLNPFIAVFLHAIAADSLEDLTLLDEVVAALEKVSTVSNSCQDLFKACSTFARLGRALVMNDTRLENPEGGLQLSNDPDSGTQSELETFEGIFGEGMLEQLSNYESYNFSALLGNWTNDEMGVVDEAQK
;
A
#
# COMPACT_ATOMS: atom_id res chain seq x y z
N MET A 1 -8.06 22.38 -10.74
CA MET A 1 -8.12 20.99 -10.24
C MET A 1 -7.30 20.75 -8.98
N ALA A 2 -6.00 21.04 -8.95
CA ALA A 2 -5.12 20.78 -7.80
C ALA A 2 -5.59 21.38 -6.46
N ILE A 3 -6.04 22.64 -6.42
CA ILE A 3 -6.51 23.28 -5.18
C ILE A 3 -7.77 22.58 -4.62
N LYS A 4 -8.71 22.18 -5.49
CA LYS A 4 -9.91 21.45 -5.08
C LYS A 4 -9.53 20.10 -4.46
N PHE A 5 -8.59 19.40 -5.11
CA PHE A 5 -8.07 18.11 -4.65
C PHE A 5 -7.37 18.23 -3.30
N ALA A 6 -6.45 19.18 -3.14
CA ALA A 6 -5.74 19.39 -1.88
C ALA A 6 -6.69 19.73 -0.72
N LYS A 7 -7.73 20.54 -0.96
CA LYS A 7 -8.79 20.82 0.03
C LYS A 7 -9.61 19.58 0.39
N LEU A 8 -9.85 18.69 -0.57
CA LEU A 8 -10.51 17.41 -0.31
C LEU A 8 -9.62 16.51 0.53
N GLN A 9 -8.34 16.35 0.19
CA GLN A 9 -7.38 15.55 0.95
C GLN A 9 -7.22 16.05 2.40
N GLY A 10 -7.15 17.37 2.61
CA GLY A 10 -7.12 17.93 3.97
C GLY A 10 -8.37 17.57 4.78
N ARG A 11 -9.58 17.67 4.19
CA ARG A 11 -10.82 17.27 4.87
C ARG A 11 -10.90 15.76 5.13
N VAL A 12 -10.37 14.94 4.21
CA VAL A 12 -10.25 13.49 4.41
C VAL A 12 -9.40 13.20 5.63
N TYR A 13 -8.23 13.82 5.74
CA TYR A 13 -7.37 13.69 6.91
C TYR A 13 -8.08 14.12 8.20
N ASP A 14 -8.65 15.33 8.22
CA ASP A 14 -9.31 15.88 9.40
C ASP A 14 -10.44 15.00 9.94
N ARG A 15 -11.18 14.31 9.05
CA ARG A 15 -12.39 13.58 9.43
C ARG A 15 -12.26 12.07 9.46
N LEU A 16 -11.21 11.49 8.88
CA LEU A 16 -10.98 10.04 8.90
C LEU A 16 -9.70 9.63 9.65
N TYR A 17 -8.75 10.54 9.84
CA TYR A 17 -7.42 10.21 10.37
C TYR A 17 -6.98 11.06 11.56
N SER A 18 -7.58 12.23 11.77
CA SER A 18 -7.26 13.06 12.94
C SER A 18 -7.58 12.36 14.26
N ALA A 19 -6.96 12.82 15.35
CA ALA A 19 -7.25 12.30 16.69
C ALA A 19 -8.75 12.45 17.07
N VAL A 20 -9.45 13.44 16.53
CA VAL A 20 -10.88 13.64 16.73
C VAL A 20 -11.69 12.61 15.94
N ALA A 21 -11.28 12.31 14.72
CA ALA A 21 -11.92 11.31 13.86
C ALA A 21 -11.93 9.92 14.49
N ARG A 22 -10.89 9.56 15.25
CA ARG A 22 -10.80 8.27 15.97
C ARG A 22 -11.89 8.04 17.00
N ASN A 23 -12.50 9.11 17.49
CA ASN A 23 -13.61 9.03 18.45
C ASN A 23 -14.99 9.09 17.78
N ALA A 24 -15.04 9.12 16.44
CA ALA A 24 -16.30 9.15 15.70
C ALA A 24 -17.04 7.81 15.83
N GLN A 25 -18.37 7.86 15.81
CA GLN A 25 -19.19 6.65 15.84
C GLN A 25 -19.06 5.90 14.49
N PRO A 26 -19.08 4.55 14.47
CA PRO A 26 -18.93 3.77 13.23
C PRO A 26 -19.89 4.16 12.11
N GLY A 27 -21.15 4.49 12.45
CA GLY A 27 -22.13 4.97 11.48
C GLY A 27 -21.75 6.31 10.82
N GLN A 28 -21.18 7.24 11.59
CA GLN A 28 -20.71 8.54 11.07
C GLN A 28 -19.48 8.36 10.17
N GLN A 29 -18.61 7.40 10.50
CA GLN A 29 -17.44 7.06 9.67
C GLN A 29 -17.87 6.51 8.32
N ALA A 30 -18.82 5.57 8.28
CA ALA A 30 -19.35 5.01 7.04
C ALA A 30 -20.01 6.08 6.13
N GLU A 31 -20.78 7.00 6.71
CA GLU A 31 -21.34 8.15 5.98
C GLU A 31 -20.25 9.08 5.44
N THR A 32 -19.21 9.35 6.24
CA THR A 32 -18.08 10.19 5.84
C THR A 32 -17.29 9.57 4.69
N ILE A 33 -17.05 8.26 4.72
CA ILE A 33 -16.39 7.51 3.64
C ILE A 33 -17.20 7.61 2.36
N LYS A 34 -18.52 7.39 2.42
CA LYS A 34 -19.40 7.50 1.24
C LYS A 34 -19.37 8.91 0.65
N LEU A 35 -19.47 9.94 1.50
CA LEU A 35 -19.42 11.34 1.10
C LEU A 35 -18.11 11.64 0.36
N PHE A 36 -16.96 11.33 0.95
CA PHE A 36 -15.67 11.66 0.34
C PHE A 36 -15.35 10.83 -0.89
N SER A 37 -15.79 9.58 -0.94
CA SER A 37 -15.67 8.74 -2.15
C SER A 37 -16.42 9.39 -3.31
N ALA A 38 -17.66 9.86 -3.08
CA ALA A 38 -18.47 10.53 -4.09
C ALA A 38 -17.88 11.90 -4.51
N GLU A 39 -17.40 12.69 -3.54
CA GLU A 39 -16.73 13.98 -3.85
C GLU A 39 -15.46 13.76 -4.69
N LEU A 40 -14.66 12.74 -4.36
CA LEU A 40 -13.44 12.40 -5.10
C LEU A 40 -13.75 11.90 -6.51
N GLN A 41 -14.78 11.05 -6.67
CA GLN A 41 -15.26 10.60 -7.99
C GLN A 41 -15.75 11.77 -8.84
N SER A 42 -16.53 12.69 -8.26
CA SER A 42 -16.99 13.89 -8.96
C SER A 42 -15.81 14.77 -9.40
N TRP A 43 -14.81 14.96 -8.54
CA TRP A 43 -13.60 15.70 -8.90
C TRP A 43 -12.84 15.02 -10.05
N TYR A 44 -12.76 13.68 -10.05
CA TYR A 44 -12.06 12.94 -11.09
C TYR A 44 -12.83 12.99 -12.43
N ALA A 45 -14.16 12.93 -12.40
CA ALA A 45 -14.98 13.13 -13.59
C ALA A 45 -14.74 14.53 -14.22
N GLU A 46 -14.74 15.60 -13.40
CA GLU A 46 -14.39 16.95 -13.85
C GLU A 46 -12.98 17.02 -14.46
N LEU A 47 -12.03 16.22 -13.95
CA LEU A 47 -10.66 16.17 -14.48
C LEU A 47 -10.63 15.53 -15.87
N CYS A 48 -11.37 14.45 -16.07
CA CYS A 48 -11.45 13.73 -17.34
C CYS A 48 -12.15 14.54 -18.45
N GLU A 49 -12.99 15.52 -18.10
CA GLU A 49 -13.65 16.40 -19.06
C GLU A 49 -12.73 17.49 -19.65
N ILE A 50 -11.51 17.65 -19.12
CA ILE A 50 -10.57 18.66 -19.62
C ILE A 50 -10.05 18.24 -21.00
N ASP A 51 -10.38 19.04 -22.01
CA ASP A 51 -9.92 18.86 -23.40
C ASP A 51 -8.41 19.14 -23.52
N SER A 52 -7.62 18.08 -23.64
CA SER A 52 -6.16 18.13 -23.79
C SER A 52 -5.72 18.78 -25.11
N THR A 53 -6.58 18.82 -26.13
CA THR A 53 -6.25 19.38 -27.45
C THR A 53 -6.15 20.90 -27.45
N GLN A 54 -6.76 21.56 -26.46
CA GLN A 54 -6.66 23.00 -26.25
C GLN A 54 -5.38 23.41 -25.50
N MET A 55 -4.58 22.45 -25.04
CA MET A 55 -3.38 22.71 -24.26
C MET A 55 -2.20 23.05 -25.16
N LYS A 56 -1.36 23.99 -24.71
CA LYS A 56 -0.12 24.38 -25.42
C LYS A 56 0.87 23.24 -25.59
N GLN A 57 0.86 22.27 -24.66
CA GLN A 57 1.72 21.09 -24.66
C GLN A 57 0.91 19.85 -24.27
N PRO A 58 0.22 19.20 -25.23
CA PRO A 58 -0.65 18.05 -24.95
C PRO A 58 0.09 16.87 -24.30
N GLN A 59 1.33 16.60 -24.71
CA GLN A 59 2.15 15.51 -24.16
C GLN A 59 2.45 15.68 -22.66
N VAL A 60 2.74 16.92 -22.22
CA VAL A 60 2.96 17.23 -20.80
C VAL A 60 1.65 17.08 -20.02
N PHE A 61 0.53 17.46 -20.63
CA PHE A 61 -0.79 17.27 -20.02
C PHE A 61 -1.12 15.78 -19.87
N GLU A 62 -0.89 14.95 -20.88
CA GLU A 62 -1.10 13.49 -20.82
C GLU A 62 -0.25 12.82 -19.72
N LEU A 63 1.02 13.22 -19.57
CA LEU A 63 1.87 12.74 -18.48
C LEU A 63 1.33 13.19 -17.12
N SER A 64 0.90 14.45 -17.01
CA SER A 64 0.28 14.95 -15.78
C SER A 64 -1.02 14.21 -15.43
N GLN A 65 -1.81 13.82 -16.44
CA GLN A 65 -3.05 13.06 -16.26
C GLN A 65 -2.78 11.70 -15.63
N LYS A 66 -1.76 10.97 -16.11
CA LYS A 66 -1.32 9.70 -15.49
C LYS A 66 -0.93 9.87 -14.01
N SER A 67 -0.29 10.98 -13.67
CA SER A 67 0.03 11.32 -12.27
C SER A 67 -1.23 11.62 -11.44
N TRP A 68 -2.25 12.25 -12.03
CA TRP A 68 -3.54 12.46 -11.38
C TRP A 68 -4.31 11.16 -11.14
N ASP A 69 -4.24 10.19 -12.04
CA ASP A 69 -4.85 8.87 -11.86
C ASP A 69 -4.26 8.17 -10.62
N ILE A 70 -2.93 8.23 -10.47
CA ILE A 70 -2.22 7.71 -9.29
C ILE A 70 -2.71 8.38 -8.01
N MET A 71 -2.80 9.71 -8.00
CA MET A 71 -3.27 10.47 -6.84
C MET A 71 -4.73 10.17 -6.50
N TYR A 72 -5.58 10.01 -7.52
CA TYR A 72 -6.98 9.64 -7.37
C TYR A 72 -7.10 8.28 -6.67
N TYR A 73 -6.48 7.23 -7.22
CA TYR A 73 -6.59 5.89 -6.66
C TYR A 73 -5.88 5.77 -5.30
N SER A 74 -4.78 6.50 -5.08
CA SER A 74 -4.13 6.58 -3.76
C SER A 74 -5.06 7.17 -2.71
N THR A 75 -5.75 8.27 -3.04
CA THR A 75 -6.69 8.93 -2.13
C THR A 75 -7.96 8.11 -1.95
N MET A 76 -8.45 7.47 -3.01
CA MET A 76 -9.61 6.58 -2.94
C MET A 76 -9.33 5.39 -2.03
N THR A 77 -8.14 4.78 -2.15
CA THR A 77 -7.69 3.71 -1.26
C THR A 77 -7.62 4.20 0.18
N LEU A 78 -7.00 5.37 0.42
CA LEU A 78 -6.95 6.00 1.75
C LEU A 78 -8.36 6.21 2.33
N ILE A 79 -9.37 6.56 1.53
CA ILE A 79 -10.74 6.73 2.02
C ILE A 79 -11.39 5.37 2.34
N LEU A 80 -11.28 4.41 1.42
CA LEU A 80 -12.00 3.13 1.47
C LEU A 80 -11.39 2.12 2.43
N ILE A 81 -10.12 2.29 2.84
CA ILE A 81 -9.47 1.35 3.76
C ILE A 81 -10.05 1.39 5.18
N LYS A 82 -10.75 2.48 5.52
CA LYS A 82 -11.53 2.61 6.77
C LYS A 82 -12.96 2.11 6.63
N ALA A 83 -13.36 1.59 5.46
CA ALA A 83 -14.69 1.07 5.26
C ALA A 83 -14.86 -0.24 6.03
N PRO A 84 -16.04 -0.50 6.62
CA PRO A 84 -16.32 -1.78 7.25
C PRO A 84 -16.20 -2.90 6.22
N THR A 85 -15.67 -4.03 6.66
CA THR A 85 -15.54 -5.26 5.88
C THR A 85 -16.52 -6.30 6.35
N THR A 86 -16.95 -7.16 5.44
CA THR A 86 -17.69 -8.39 5.75
C THR A 86 -16.72 -9.52 6.12
N GLU A 87 -17.21 -10.62 6.70
CA GLU A 87 -16.37 -11.80 7.00
C GLU A 87 -15.77 -12.43 5.72
N GLU A 88 -16.44 -12.28 4.58
CA GLU A 88 -15.95 -12.74 3.28
C GLU A 88 -14.82 -11.86 2.71
N GLU A 89 -14.73 -10.61 3.17
CA GLU A 89 -13.72 -9.65 2.75
C GLU A 89 -12.55 -9.73 3.72
N ALA A 90 -11.47 -10.40 3.30
CA ALA A 90 -10.27 -10.72 4.07
C ALA A 90 -9.52 -9.49 4.62
N GLY A 91 -10.12 -8.77 5.56
CA GLY A 91 -9.63 -7.54 6.18
C GLY A 91 -9.64 -6.28 5.30
N VAL A 92 -9.89 -6.41 4.00
CA VAL A 92 -9.94 -5.28 3.05
C VAL A 92 -11.20 -5.36 2.21
N SER A 93 -12.02 -4.29 2.23
CA SER A 93 -13.25 -4.25 1.45
C SER A 93 -12.95 -4.36 -0.05
N GLN A 94 -13.86 -4.99 -0.80
CA GLN A 94 -13.66 -5.21 -2.23
C GLN A 94 -13.47 -3.89 -3.00
N ALA A 95 -14.18 -2.84 -2.60
CA ALA A 95 -14.02 -1.50 -3.20
C ALA A 95 -12.63 -0.91 -2.93
N CYS A 96 -12.10 -1.08 -1.70
CA CYS A 96 -10.75 -0.65 -1.35
C CYS A 96 -9.70 -1.41 -2.17
N LEU A 97 -9.82 -2.74 -2.24
CA LEU A 97 -8.91 -3.59 -3.00
C LEU A 97 -8.88 -3.22 -4.50
N GLN A 98 -10.05 -2.98 -5.10
CA GLN A 98 -10.14 -2.54 -6.49
C GLN A 98 -9.43 -1.20 -6.72
N ALA A 99 -9.67 -0.22 -5.84
CA ALA A 99 -9.00 1.08 -5.91
C ALA A 99 -7.48 0.95 -5.74
N ALA A 100 -7.04 0.10 -4.80
CA ALA A 100 -5.63 -0.15 -4.51
C ALA A 100 -4.90 -0.78 -5.71
N ARG A 101 -5.47 -1.87 -6.26
CA ARG A 101 -4.95 -2.54 -7.47
C ARG A 101 -4.89 -1.58 -8.66
N ALA A 102 -5.93 -0.76 -8.85
CA ALA A 102 -5.94 0.24 -9.92
C ALA A 102 -4.82 1.27 -9.73
N GLY A 103 -4.61 1.77 -8.50
CA GLY A 103 -3.52 2.69 -8.18
C GLY A 103 -2.13 2.13 -8.47
N LEU A 104 -1.87 0.87 -8.09
CA LEU A 104 -0.61 0.19 -8.38
C LEU A 104 -0.40 0.01 -9.90
N ARG A 105 -1.44 -0.35 -10.64
CA ARG A 105 -1.37 -0.45 -12.11
C ARG A 105 -1.15 0.90 -12.77
N CYS A 106 -1.75 1.98 -12.25
CA CYS A 106 -1.47 3.34 -12.70
C CYS A 106 -0.01 3.74 -12.47
N HIS A 107 0.62 3.33 -11.36
CA HIS A 107 2.06 3.51 -11.16
C HIS A 107 2.89 2.84 -12.25
N LEU A 108 2.60 1.57 -12.56
CA LEU A 108 3.32 0.82 -13.61
C LEU A 108 3.12 1.45 -15.00
N ALA A 109 1.89 1.85 -15.33
CA ALA A 109 1.57 2.51 -16.60
C ALA A 109 2.22 3.90 -16.70
N CYS A 110 2.22 4.68 -15.63
CA CYS A 110 2.89 5.96 -15.58
C CYS A 110 4.40 5.77 -15.75
N PHE A 111 5.02 4.91 -14.94
CA PHE A 111 6.46 4.65 -14.99
C PHE A 111 6.95 4.16 -16.36
N SER A 112 6.23 3.23 -17.00
CA SER A 112 6.56 2.78 -18.36
C SER A 112 6.48 3.90 -19.41
N SER A 113 5.61 4.89 -19.20
CA SER A 113 5.51 6.08 -20.07
C SER A 113 6.72 7.02 -19.94
N TYR A 114 7.46 6.95 -18.83
CA TYR A 114 8.73 7.66 -18.65
C TYR A 114 9.93 6.86 -19.21
N GLN A 115 9.72 5.59 -19.62
CA GLN A 115 10.76 4.71 -20.18
C GLN A 115 10.77 4.63 -21.71
N THR A 116 9.80 5.21 -22.41
CA THR A 116 9.72 5.08 -23.87
C THR A 116 10.87 5.81 -24.57
N ALA A 117 11.66 5.03 -25.33
CA ALA A 117 12.78 5.48 -26.15
C ALA A 117 12.38 6.47 -27.27
N ASP A 118 11.08 6.58 -27.57
CA ASP A 118 10.53 7.40 -28.65
C ASP A 118 10.31 8.88 -28.25
N SER A 119 10.57 9.25 -26.99
CA SER A 119 10.59 10.65 -26.54
C SER A 119 11.74 10.90 -25.53
N PRO A 120 13.00 10.71 -25.96
CA PRO A 120 14.14 10.97 -25.09
C PRO A 120 14.20 12.47 -24.78
N GLY A 121 13.95 12.84 -23.52
CA GLY A 121 14.16 14.19 -23.01
C GLY A 121 12.92 15.00 -22.64
N LEU A 122 11.71 14.44 -22.60
CA LEU A 122 10.55 15.19 -22.08
C LEU A 122 10.49 15.18 -20.54
N VAL A 123 10.87 14.06 -19.92
CA VAL A 123 11.02 13.89 -18.46
C VAL A 123 11.89 12.66 -18.16
N SER A 124 12.77 12.76 -17.17
CA SER A 124 13.68 11.72 -16.69
C SER A 124 13.04 10.78 -15.66
N GLU A 125 13.65 9.62 -15.42
CA GLU A 125 13.29 8.73 -14.31
C GLU A 125 13.33 9.46 -12.95
N GLY A 126 14.23 10.44 -12.80
CA GLY A 126 14.30 11.30 -11.61
C GLY A 126 13.11 12.27 -11.47
N GLU A 127 12.46 12.64 -12.58
CA GLU A 127 11.24 13.45 -12.56
C GLU A 127 10.00 12.61 -12.25
N TYR A 128 9.94 11.35 -12.67
CA TYR A 128 8.92 10.43 -12.14
C TYR A 128 9.02 10.30 -10.61
N ALA A 129 10.23 10.06 -10.11
CA ALA A 129 10.47 9.92 -8.67
C ALA A 129 10.13 11.20 -7.87
N SER A 130 10.54 12.37 -8.36
CA SER A 130 10.33 13.63 -7.64
C SER A 130 8.88 14.14 -7.71
N TRP A 131 8.16 13.89 -8.80
CA TRP A 131 6.80 14.43 -8.98
C TRP A 131 5.69 13.43 -8.64
N VAL A 132 5.91 12.14 -8.91
CA VAL A 132 4.86 11.12 -8.81
C VAL A 132 4.99 10.35 -7.51
N LEU A 133 6.18 9.82 -7.20
CA LEU A 133 6.37 9.05 -5.98
C LEU A 133 6.25 9.90 -4.72
N HIS A 134 6.71 11.14 -4.76
CA HIS A 134 6.59 12.06 -3.62
C HIS A 134 5.14 12.37 -3.24
N GLN A 135 4.22 12.34 -4.22
CA GLN A 135 2.82 12.69 -4.04
C GLN A 135 1.91 11.46 -3.89
N SER A 136 2.41 10.26 -4.19
CA SER A 136 1.68 9.00 -4.04
C SER A 136 1.74 8.47 -2.61
N SER A 137 0.63 7.88 -2.15
CA SER A 137 0.58 7.21 -0.84
C SER A 137 1.03 5.75 -0.96
N LEU A 138 1.60 5.19 0.11
CA LEU A 138 1.90 3.75 0.20
C LEU A 138 0.64 2.88 0.44
N ASN A 139 -0.51 3.49 0.74
CA ASN A 139 -1.75 2.77 1.09
C ASN A 139 -2.21 1.74 0.05
N PRO A 140 -2.16 2.00 -1.28
CA PRO A 140 -2.46 0.98 -2.29
C PRO A 140 -1.58 -0.28 -2.17
N PHE A 141 -0.29 -0.10 -1.88
CA PHE A 141 0.63 -1.23 -1.71
C PHE A 141 0.27 -2.04 -0.46
N ILE A 142 0.02 -1.35 0.65
CA ILE A 142 -0.35 -1.99 1.93
C ILE A 142 -1.68 -2.74 1.80
N ALA A 143 -2.70 -2.13 1.20
CA ALA A 143 -4.02 -2.75 1.03
C ALA A 143 -3.94 -4.04 0.18
N VAL A 144 -3.18 -4.01 -0.91
CA VAL A 144 -2.95 -5.20 -1.75
C VAL A 144 -2.14 -6.26 -1.01
N PHE A 145 -1.12 -5.86 -0.24
CA PHE A 145 -0.34 -6.79 0.61
C PHE A 145 -1.22 -7.48 1.67
N LEU A 146 -2.04 -6.73 2.39
CA LEU A 146 -2.93 -7.28 3.41
C LEU A 146 -3.93 -8.27 2.81
N HIS A 147 -4.53 -7.93 1.68
CA HIS A 147 -5.40 -8.88 0.97
C HIS A 147 -4.62 -10.10 0.47
N ALA A 148 -3.40 -9.91 -0.05
CA ALA A 148 -2.60 -11.00 -0.59
C ALA A 148 -2.33 -12.10 0.45
N ILE A 149 -2.00 -11.70 1.68
CA ILE A 149 -1.74 -12.64 2.78
C ILE A 149 -3.03 -13.25 3.36
N ALA A 150 -4.12 -12.48 3.40
CA ALA A 150 -5.35 -12.95 4.02
C ALA A 150 -6.20 -13.83 3.08
N ALA A 151 -5.97 -13.75 1.77
CA ALA A 151 -6.69 -14.50 0.74
C ALA A 151 -5.78 -15.39 -0.14
N ASP A 152 -4.52 -15.62 0.28
CA ASP A 152 -3.53 -16.42 -0.46
C ASP A 152 -3.39 -16.05 -1.95
N SER A 153 -3.49 -14.76 -2.24
CA SER A 153 -3.60 -14.27 -3.62
C SER A 153 -2.23 -14.12 -4.29
N LEU A 154 -1.85 -15.12 -5.09
CA LEU A 154 -0.64 -15.06 -5.92
C LEU A 154 -0.69 -13.95 -6.98
N GLU A 155 -1.89 -13.58 -7.46
CA GLU A 155 -2.05 -12.46 -8.40
C GLU A 155 -1.64 -11.14 -7.74
N ASP A 156 -2.06 -10.90 -6.51
CA ASP A 156 -1.70 -9.70 -5.77
C ASP A 156 -0.22 -9.66 -5.44
N LEU A 157 0.36 -10.79 -5.03
CA LEU A 157 1.80 -10.88 -4.81
C LEU A 157 2.57 -10.51 -6.08
N THR A 158 2.15 -11.05 -7.23
CA THR A 158 2.76 -10.72 -8.53
C THR A 158 2.69 -9.22 -8.83
N LEU A 159 1.53 -8.58 -8.58
CA LEU A 159 1.38 -7.13 -8.76
C LEU A 159 2.32 -6.34 -7.84
N LEU A 160 2.48 -6.74 -6.58
CA LEU A 160 3.42 -6.09 -5.66
C LEU A 160 4.86 -6.18 -6.16
N ASP A 161 5.26 -7.31 -6.76
CA ASP A 161 6.61 -7.48 -7.29
C ASP A 161 6.88 -6.61 -8.51
N GLU A 162 5.91 -6.50 -9.42
CA GLU A 162 6.01 -5.62 -10.57
C GLU A 162 6.26 -4.18 -10.12
N VAL A 163 5.55 -3.74 -9.08
CA VAL A 163 5.74 -2.42 -8.48
C VAL A 163 7.12 -2.30 -7.82
N VAL A 164 7.57 -3.32 -7.08
CA VAL A 164 8.93 -3.34 -6.49
C VAL A 164 10.01 -3.25 -7.57
N ALA A 165 9.87 -3.95 -8.69
CA ALA A 165 10.80 -3.90 -9.81
C ALA A 165 10.81 -2.51 -10.49
N ALA A 166 9.66 -1.82 -10.54
CA ALA A 166 9.59 -0.44 -10.99
C ALA A 166 10.31 0.52 -10.02
N LEU A 167 10.09 0.35 -8.71
CA LEU A 167 10.74 1.16 -7.67
C LEU A 167 12.26 0.96 -7.62
N GLU A 168 12.76 -0.26 -7.88
CA GLU A 168 14.18 -0.57 -7.90
C GLU A 168 14.95 0.34 -8.86
N LYS A 169 14.40 0.53 -10.07
CA LYS A 169 15.00 1.35 -11.12
C LYS A 169 15.16 2.82 -10.75
N VAL A 170 14.33 3.33 -9.84
CA VAL A 170 14.40 4.71 -9.34
C VAL A 170 14.97 4.83 -7.93
N SER A 171 15.40 3.72 -7.34
CA SER A 171 15.89 3.68 -5.96
C SER A 171 17.14 4.53 -5.72
N THR A 172 17.94 4.78 -6.76
CA THR A 172 19.16 5.58 -6.67
C THR A 172 18.93 7.09 -6.86
N VAL A 173 17.69 7.52 -7.14
CA VAL A 173 17.37 8.94 -7.36
C VAL A 173 17.47 9.74 -6.06
N SER A 174 17.05 9.17 -4.93
CA SER A 174 17.11 9.82 -3.60
C SER A 174 17.05 8.78 -2.48
N ASN A 175 17.46 9.16 -1.27
CA ASN A 175 17.34 8.30 -0.09
C ASN A 175 15.89 7.86 0.15
N SER A 176 14.91 8.76 -0.02
CA SER A 176 13.49 8.42 0.14
C SER A 176 13.00 7.39 -0.87
N CYS A 177 13.49 7.42 -2.12
CA CYS A 177 13.19 6.39 -3.11
C CYS A 177 13.82 5.05 -2.73
N GLN A 178 15.05 5.07 -2.22
CA GLN A 178 15.71 3.88 -1.72
C GLN A 178 14.95 3.24 -0.55
N ASP A 179 14.49 4.06 0.40
CA ASP A 179 13.73 3.60 1.57
C ASP A 179 12.37 3.03 1.17
N LEU A 180 11.67 3.68 0.24
CA LEU A 180 10.42 3.18 -0.32
C LEU A 180 10.60 1.82 -1.01
N PHE A 181 11.65 1.68 -1.82
CA PHE A 181 12.00 0.41 -2.47
C PHE A 181 12.27 -0.69 -1.43
N LYS A 182 13.12 -0.43 -0.42
CA LYS A 182 13.43 -1.39 0.64
C LYS A 182 12.18 -1.83 1.41
N ALA A 183 11.31 -0.87 1.75
CA ALA A 183 10.06 -1.14 2.44
C ALA A 183 9.15 -2.06 1.62
N CYS A 184 8.85 -1.67 0.37
CA CYS A 184 7.97 -2.45 -0.51
C CYS A 184 8.54 -3.84 -0.81
N SER A 185 9.85 -3.94 -1.03
CA SER A 185 10.54 -5.22 -1.23
C SER A 185 10.43 -6.13 -0.01
N THR A 186 10.53 -5.57 1.19
CA THR A 186 10.36 -6.32 2.44
C THR A 186 8.93 -6.86 2.57
N PHE A 187 7.92 -6.02 2.33
CA PHE A 187 6.51 -6.46 2.34
C PHE A 187 6.23 -7.53 1.29
N ALA A 188 6.67 -7.35 0.04
CA ALA A 188 6.45 -8.34 -1.02
C ALA A 188 7.09 -9.70 -0.68
N ARG A 189 8.33 -9.68 -0.16
CA ARG A 189 9.02 -10.90 0.30
C ARG A 189 8.30 -11.57 1.46
N LEU A 190 7.86 -10.80 2.44
CA LEU A 190 7.10 -11.31 3.58
C LEU A 190 5.79 -11.95 3.12
N GLY A 191 5.05 -11.27 2.24
CA GLY A 191 3.77 -11.76 1.73
C GLY A 191 3.90 -13.09 1.01
N ARG A 192 4.95 -13.26 0.18
CA ARG A 192 5.24 -14.56 -0.43
C ARG A 192 5.55 -15.63 0.59
N ALA A 193 6.39 -15.33 1.58
CA ALA A 193 6.79 -16.31 2.57
C ALA A 193 5.59 -16.85 3.35
N LEU A 194 4.64 -15.98 3.68
CA LEU A 194 3.40 -16.35 4.37
C LEU A 194 2.51 -17.24 3.48
N VAL A 195 2.13 -16.75 2.29
CA VAL A 195 1.24 -17.49 1.36
C VAL A 195 1.86 -18.82 0.90
N MET A 196 3.19 -18.86 0.66
CA MET A 196 3.86 -20.09 0.24
C MET A 196 4.11 -21.08 1.39
N ASN A 197 4.18 -20.64 2.64
CA ASN A 197 4.31 -21.56 3.77
C ASN A 197 2.97 -22.17 4.17
N ASP A 198 1.88 -21.41 4.11
CA ASP A 198 0.53 -21.94 4.38
C ASP A 198 0.11 -22.97 3.34
N THR A 199 0.36 -22.72 2.05
CA THR A 199 0.13 -23.72 0.98
C THR A 199 0.97 -25.00 1.12
N ARG A 200 2.09 -24.97 1.87
CA ARG A 200 2.89 -26.18 2.17
C ARG A 200 2.35 -26.97 3.35
N LEU A 201 1.61 -26.33 4.26
CA LEU A 201 0.93 -27.02 5.35
C LEU A 201 -0.36 -27.70 4.87
N GLU A 202 -1.00 -27.19 3.81
CA GLU A 202 -2.21 -27.77 3.23
C GLU A 202 -1.97 -28.92 2.24
N ASN A 203 -0.72 -29.20 1.83
CA ASN A 203 -0.40 -30.25 0.87
C ASN A 203 0.44 -31.40 1.48
N PRO A 204 -0.18 -32.42 2.11
CA PRO A 204 0.53 -33.52 2.77
C PRO A 204 0.92 -34.65 1.80
N GLU A 205 1.50 -34.32 0.64
CA GLU A 205 2.09 -35.32 -0.26
C GLU A 205 3.58 -35.05 -0.48
N GLY A 206 4.37 -35.25 0.57
CA GLY A 206 5.83 -35.13 0.52
C GLY A 206 6.46 -35.39 1.87
N GLY A 207 6.44 -36.66 2.31
CA GLY A 207 6.82 -37.06 3.65
C GLY A 207 8.23 -36.67 4.09
N LEU A 208 8.32 -36.15 5.31
CA LEU A 208 9.37 -36.50 6.26
C LEU A 208 8.68 -36.80 7.59
N GLN A 209 8.68 -38.07 7.97
CA GLN A 209 8.26 -38.52 9.30
C GLN A 209 9.17 -37.86 10.34
N LEU A 210 8.64 -36.91 11.11
CA LEU A 210 9.20 -36.57 12.39
C LEU A 210 8.49 -37.43 13.45
N SER A 211 9.27 -38.29 14.09
CA SER A 211 8.87 -39.20 15.15
C SER A 211 8.15 -38.47 16.28
N ASN A 212 6.95 -38.95 16.62
CA ASN A 212 6.19 -38.53 17.80
C ASN A 212 6.95 -38.90 19.08
N ASP A 213 7.37 -37.90 19.85
CA ASP A 213 7.57 -38.02 21.30
C ASP A 213 6.44 -37.24 22.00
N PRO A 214 5.68 -37.86 22.92
CA PRO A 214 4.53 -37.23 23.54
C PRO A 214 4.94 -36.60 24.88
N ASP A 215 5.66 -35.47 24.87
CA ASP A 215 5.76 -34.64 26.07
C ASP A 215 6.28 -33.22 25.75
N SER A 216 5.40 -32.35 25.30
CA SER A 216 5.46 -30.92 25.60
C SER A 216 4.15 -30.26 25.17
N GLY A 217 3.29 -30.04 26.17
CA GLY A 217 2.20 -29.11 26.02
C GLY A 217 2.76 -27.70 25.78
N THR A 218 2.56 -27.19 24.59
CA THR A 218 2.48 -25.74 24.39
C THR A 218 1.33 -25.53 23.43
N GLN A 219 0.19 -25.16 24.00
CA GLN A 219 -0.91 -24.60 23.23
C GLN A 219 -0.31 -23.46 22.42
N SER A 220 -0.25 -23.63 21.11
CA SER A 220 0.05 -22.56 20.18
C SER A 220 -1.08 -21.56 20.34
N GLU A 221 -0.82 -20.51 21.14
CA GLU A 221 -1.57 -19.27 21.12
C GLU A 221 -1.43 -18.71 19.71
N LEU A 222 -2.36 -19.11 18.85
CA LEU A 222 -2.77 -18.31 17.72
C LEU A 222 -3.47 -17.08 18.31
N GLU A 223 -2.68 -16.14 18.84
CA GLU A 223 -3.17 -14.80 19.12
C GLU A 223 -3.75 -14.27 17.82
N THR A 224 -5.04 -13.93 17.87
CA THR A 224 -5.85 -13.53 16.73
C THR A 224 -5.10 -12.50 15.88
N PHE A 225 -4.85 -12.84 14.62
CA PHE A 225 -4.07 -12.06 13.64
C PHE A 225 -4.60 -10.62 13.44
N GLU A 226 -5.83 -10.34 13.89
CA GLU A 226 -6.43 -9.00 14.03
C GLU A 226 -5.62 -8.06 14.96
N GLY A 227 -4.94 -8.59 15.98
CA GLY A 227 -4.20 -7.79 16.97
C GLY A 227 -2.82 -7.31 16.51
N ILE A 228 -2.18 -8.02 15.58
CA ILE A 228 -0.81 -7.73 15.12
C ILE A 228 -0.80 -6.73 13.95
N PHE A 229 -1.82 -6.78 13.08
CA PHE A 229 -1.87 -5.99 11.83
C PHE A 229 -3.12 -5.08 11.71
N GLY A 230 -4.09 -5.20 12.62
CA GLY A 230 -5.38 -4.49 12.55
C GLY A 230 -5.29 -3.01 12.99
N GLU A 231 -6.09 -2.18 12.30
CA GLU A 231 -6.44 -0.75 12.47
C GLU A 231 -5.34 0.28 12.83
N GLY A 232 -4.47 -0.05 13.79
CA GLY A 232 -3.33 0.75 14.25
C GLY A 232 -2.16 0.82 13.28
N MET A 233 -1.90 -0.21 12.46
CA MET A 233 -0.78 -0.19 11.49
C MET A 233 -1.00 0.86 10.41
N LEU A 234 -2.18 0.88 9.78
CA LEU A 234 -2.51 1.87 8.75
C LEU A 234 -2.58 3.28 9.32
N GLU A 235 -3.04 3.41 10.56
CA GLU A 235 -3.03 4.69 11.27
C GLU A 235 -1.60 5.18 11.53
N GLN A 236 -0.68 4.29 11.91
CA GLN A 236 0.74 4.60 12.08
C GLN A 236 1.45 4.95 10.77
N LEU A 237 1.13 4.27 9.66
CA LEU A 237 1.70 4.54 8.34
C LEU A 237 1.13 5.81 7.70
N SER A 238 -0.09 6.22 8.09
CA SER A 238 -0.75 7.45 7.61
C SER A 238 -0.34 8.73 8.34
N ASN A 239 0.34 8.62 9.49
CA ASN A 239 0.84 9.77 10.25
C ASN A 239 2.12 10.36 9.60
N TYR A 240 1.89 11.20 8.58
CA TYR A 240 2.91 11.81 7.74
C TYR A 240 3.89 12.77 8.46
N GLU A 241 3.58 13.23 9.68
CA GLU A 241 4.30 14.39 10.25
C GLU A 241 5.43 14.12 11.25
N SER A 242 5.75 12.88 11.68
CA SER A 242 6.85 12.74 12.66
C SER A 242 7.62 11.43 12.74
N TYR A 243 7.32 10.42 11.94
CA TYR A 243 7.96 9.13 12.11
C TYR A 243 8.97 8.84 11.00
N ASN A 244 10.23 8.69 11.41
CA ASN A 244 11.27 8.14 10.57
C ASN A 244 10.86 6.69 10.20
N PHE A 245 10.33 6.52 8.99
CA PHE A 245 9.89 5.23 8.45
C PHE A 245 11.00 4.18 8.51
N SER A 246 12.27 4.60 8.40
CA SER A 246 13.44 3.74 8.58
C SER A 246 13.61 3.24 10.03
N ALA A 247 13.11 3.94 11.05
CA ALA A 247 13.13 3.49 12.44
C ALA A 247 12.02 2.47 12.73
N LEU A 248 10.84 2.66 12.13
CA LEU A 248 9.75 1.67 12.21
C LEU A 248 10.17 0.33 11.58
N LEU A 249 10.79 0.38 10.40
CA LEU A 249 11.33 -0.80 9.71
C LEU A 249 12.65 -1.31 10.32
N GLY A 250 13.45 -0.45 10.93
CA GLY A 250 14.67 -0.83 11.65
C GLY A 250 14.37 -1.74 12.84
N ASN A 251 13.27 -1.49 13.54
CA ASN A 251 12.80 -2.37 14.61
C ASN A 251 12.28 -3.72 14.08
N TRP A 252 11.85 -3.79 12.81
CA TRP A 252 11.36 -5.04 12.18
C TRP A 252 12.48 -5.89 11.58
N THR A 253 13.66 -5.31 11.35
CA THR A 253 14.81 -6.00 10.76
C THR A 253 15.84 -6.44 11.79
N ASN A 254 15.76 -5.91 13.02
CA ASN A 254 16.68 -6.18 14.12
C ASN A 254 16.15 -7.19 15.15
N ASP A 255 15.18 -8.03 14.80
CA ASP A 255 14.87 -9.19 15.64
C ASP A 255 16.01 -10.21 15.47
N GLU A 256 17.08 -9.98 16.23
CA GLU A 256 18.11 -10.96 16.49
C GLU A 256 17.41 -12.21 17.00
N MET A 257 17.44 -13.28 16.20
CA MET A 257 17.28 -14.63 16.70
C MET A 257 18.10 -14.77 17.97
N GLY A 258 17.39 -14.96 19.09
CA GLY A 258 17.96 -14.93 20.42
C GLY A 258 19.24 -15.76 20.52
N VAL A 259 20.35 -15.07 20.79
CA VAL A 259 21.43 -15.66 21.56
C VAL A 259 21.11 -15.34 23.01
N VAL A 260 20.45 -16.31 23.65
CA VAL A 260 20.38 -16.37 25.11
C VAL A 260 21.81 -16.59 25.59
N ASP A 261 22.48 -15.52 26.02
CA ASP A 261 23.69 -15.65 26.83
C ASP A 261 23.23 -15.87 28.28
N GLU A 262 23.06 -17.14 28.63
CA GLU A 262 22.88 -17.58 30.00
C GLU A 262 24.13 -17.21 30.81
N ALA A 263 23.95 -16.28 31.73
CA ALA A 263 24.91 -16.03 32.78
C ALA A 263 25.11 -17.30 33.64
N GLN A 264 26.32 -17.88 33.62
CA GLN A 264 26.81 -18.69 34.73
C GLN A 264 28.31 -18.45 34.99
N LYS A 265 28.54 -17.64 36.05
CA LYS A 265 29.34 -17.95 37.26
C LYS A 265 30.39 -16.90 37.63
#